data_AF-A0A5M6CCQ7-F1
#
_entry.id   AF-A0A5M6CCQ7-F1
#
_cell.length_a   1.000
_cell.length_b   1.000
_cell.length_c   1.000
_cell.angle_alpha   90.00
_cell.angle_beta   90.00
_cell.angle_gamma   90.00
#
_symmetry.space_group_name_H-M   'P 1'
#
loop_
_entity.id
_entity.type
_entity.pdbx_description
1 polymer ?
#
loop_
_entity_poly.entity_id
_entity_poly.type
_entity_poly.pdbx_seq_one_letter_code
_entity_poly.pdbx_strand_id
1 'polypeptide(L)' 'AIDKAQTLSHLRLMNLNVGLLLNFHEAKLVDGLHRIVNNYRGPRVSE' A
#
# COMPACT_ATOMS: atom_id res chain seq x y z
N ALA A 1 -3.00 -9.66 -7.87
CA ALA A 1 -1.65 -10.08 -7.37
C ALA A 1 -0.54 -9.24 -8.01
N ILE A 2 -0.59 -9.02 -9.33
CA ILE A 2 0.36 -8.17 -10.07
C ILE A 2 0.32 -6.71 -9.60
N ASP A 3 -0.87 -6.11 -9.44
CA ASP A 3 -0.99 -4.68 -9.09
C ASP A 3 -0.36 -4.38 -7.72
N LYS A 4 -0.56 -5.27 -6.74
CA LYS A 4 0.06 -5.17 -5.41
C LYS A 4 1.59 -5.17 -5.51
N ALA A 5 2.17 -6.04 -6.35
CA ALA A 5 3.61 -6.12 -6.56
C ALA A 5 4.15 -4.87 -7.28
N GLN A 6 3.45 -4.38 -8.31
CA GLN A 6 3.80 -3.14 -8.97
C GLN A 6 3.75 -1.96 -8.00
N THR A 7 2.69 -1.81 -7.21
CA THR A 7 2.59 -0.74 -6.20
C THR A 7 3.75 -0.83 -5.21
N LEU A 8 4.12 -2.02 -4.73
CA LEU A 8 5.26 -2.19 -3.83
C LEU A 8 6.59 -1.77 -4.48
N SER A 9 6.81 -2.09 -5.75
CA SER A 9 8.01 -1.65 -6.49
C SER A 9 8.08 -0.12 -6.57
N HIS A 10 6.96 0.54 -6.86
CA HIS A 10 6.90 2.01 -6.88
C HIS A 10 7.20 2.60 -5.49
N LEU A 11 6.64 2.04 -4.42
CA LEU A 11 6.95 2.48 -3.06
C LEU A 11 8.43 2.35 -2.71
N ARG A 12 9.09 1.27 -3.15
CA ARG A 12 10.53 1.07 -2.97
C ARG A 12 11.35 2.10 -3.74
N LEU A 13 11.02 2.34 -5.01
CA LEU A 13 11.73 3.31 -5.87
C LEU A 13 11.58 4.74 -5.37
N MET A 14 10.41 5.08 -4.81
CA MET A 14 10.14 6.41 -4.25
C MET A 14 10.54 6.56 -2.77
N ASN A 15 11.04 5.49 -2.15
CA ASN A 15 11.35 5.44 -0.71
C ASN A 15 10.16 5.87 0.18
N LEU A 16 8.95 5.45 -0.18
CA LEU A 16 7.71 5.71 0.57
C LEU A 16 7.31 4.49 1.40
N ASN A 17 6.77 4.71 2.60
CA ASN A 17 6.53 3.62 3.54
C ASN A 17 5.19 2.90 3.37
N VAL A 18 4.19 3.59 2.82
CA VAL A 18 2.81 3.09 2.68
C VAL A 18 2.20 3.62 1.39
N GLY A 19 1.41 2.78 0.71
CA GLY A 19 0.59 3.15 -0.42
C GLY A 19 -0.81 2.56 -0.33
N LEU A 20 -1.76 3.18 -1.04
CA LEU A 20 -3.13 2.71 -1.15
C LEU A 20 -3.38 2.26 -2.59
N LEU A 21 -3.77 1.00 -2.74
CA LEU A 21 -4.22 0.43 -4.01
C LEU A 21 -5.74 0.36 -3.98
N LEU A 22 -6.38 0.95 -4.98
CA LEU A 22 -7.83 0.96 -5.18
C LEU A 22 -8.14 0.10 -6.41
N ASN A 23 -8.69 -1.09 -6.19
CA ASN A 23 -9.20 -1.95 -7.26
C ASN A 23 -10.70 -1.72 -7.45
N PHE A 24 -11.12 -1.33 -8.66
CA PHE A 24 -12.52 -1.08 -8.99
C PHE A 24 -13.25 -2.28 -9.60
N HIS A 25 -12.58 -3.43 -9.71
CA HIS A 25 -13.18 -4.65 -10.23
C HIS A 25 -14.04 -5.41 -9.20
N GLU A 26 -14.04 -4.98 -7.94
CA GLU A 26 -14.79 -5.62 -6.86
C GLU A 26 -16.22 -5.07 -6.76
N ALA A 27 -17.15 -5.93 -6.32
CA ALA A 27 -18.57 -5.54 -6.14
C ALA A 27 -18.77 -4.41 -5.11
N LYS A 28 -17.90 -4.35 -4.10
CA LYS A 28 -17.86 -3.25 -3.14
C LYS A 28 -16.47 -2.61 -3.18
N LEU A 29 -16.43 -1.27 -3.15
CA LEU A 29 -15.18 -0.53 -3.18
C LEU A 29 -14.25 -0.89 -2.00
N VAL A 30 -14.82 -1.19 -0.84
CA VAL A 30 -14.07 -1.58 0.35
C VAL A 30 -13.28 -2.87 0.16
N ASP A 31 -13.78 -3.79 -0.67
CA ASP A 31 -13.12 -5.07 -0.94
C ASP A 31 -11.90 -4.89 -1.86
N GLY A 32 -11.95 -3.88 -2.73
CA GLY A 32 -10.84 -3.49 -3.61
C GLY A 32 -9.81 -2.56 -2.96
N LEU A 33 -10.05 -2.14 -1.72
CA LEU A 33 -9.15 -1.26 -0.98
C LEU A 33 -8.02 -2.06 -0.33
N HIS A 34 -6.78 -1.80 -0.73
CA HIS A 34 -5.62 -2.50 -0.21
C HIS A 34 -4.53 -1.54 0.24
N ARG A 35 -4.09 -1.69 1.49
CA ARG A 35 -2.89 -1.01 1.99
C ARG A 35 -1.65 -1.83 1.63
N ILE A 36 -0.71 -1.20 0.94
CA ILE A 36 0.60 -1.79 0.62
C ILE A 36 1.64 -1.17 1.56
N VAL A 37 2.44 -2.01 2.20
CA VAL A 37 3.42 -1.60 3.22
C VAL A 37 4.83 -1.85 2.70
N ASN A 38 5.67 -0.82 2.77
CA ASN A 38 7.09 -0.86 2.46
C ASN A 38 7.88 -0.39 3.68
N ASN A 39 8.43 -1.30 4.49
CA ASN A 39 9.26 -0.96 5.66
C ASN A 39 8.62 0.03 6.66
N TYR A 40 7.29 0.03 6.80
CA TYR A 40 6.60 0.87 7.79
C TYR A 40 6.91 0.40 9.22
N ARG A 41 7.46 1.29 10.04
CA ARG A 41 7.89 0.99 11.43
C ARG A 41 6.89 1.44 12.50
N GLY A 42 5.68 1.84 12.10
CA GLY A 42 4.70 2.41 13.02
C GLY A 42 4.94 3.89 13.33
N PRO A 43 4.07 4.51 14.14
CA PRO A 43 4.30 5.84 14.68
C PRO A 43 5.60 5.85 15.47
N ARG A 44 6.44 6.88 15.27
CA ARG A 44 7.52 7.14 16.22
C ARG A 44 6.86 7.67 17.48
N VAL A 45 6.82 6.85 18.52
CA VAL A 45 6.47 7.32 19.86
C VAL A 45 7.67 8.13 20.34
N SER A 46 7.48 9.43 20.49
CA SER A 46 8.43 10.29 21.18
C SER A 46 8.33 9.96 22.66
N GLU A 47 9.40 9.43 23.26
CA GLU A 47 9.59 9.43 24.73
C GLU A 47 9.89 10.84 25.23
#